data_AF-A0AAI9STZ6-F1
#
_entry.id   AF-A0AAI9STZ6-F1
#
_cell.length_a   1.000
_cell.length_b   1.000
_cell.length_c   1.000
_cell.angle_alpha   90.00
_cell.angle_beta   90.00
_cell.angle_gamma   90.00
#
_symmetry.space_group_name_H-M   'P 1'
#
loop_
_entity.id
_entity.type
_entity.pdbx_description
1 polymer ?
#
loop_
_entity_poly.entity_id
_entity_poly.type
_entity_poly.pdbx_seq_one_letter_code
_entity_poly.pdbx_strand_id
1 'polypeptide(L)'
;MPKANKSKSNNSKPNELNPYIPKYIISKPWYQGKSGSADEDYLSHQRKTGEIIDHSLPQTGQGIKDDFDGSVRKETQDENYDAKRDRWYGFSTEEWLEQVKRQRQKEREGEGEEGIRDRNDDSDDTDYELELQELELERAQVIKNIKEDPMEKMLRDRQDVPVYIQNITSRRDGKIRIDYDPKSRLAKDLTKGFFNDRKQFVKKLEGKAQELKNLQSFAWETKQGEEENLGFEANPTLVMMKAKQTAEQNAIAKRKKIIDMYQSSP
;
A
#
# COMPACT_ATOMS: atom_id res chain seq x y z
N MET A 1 21.71 -20.32 -4.62
CA MET A 1 21.93 -19.03 -3.91
C MET A 1 21.69 -17.88 -4.89
N PRO A 2 20.55 -17.18 -4.84
CA PRO A 2 20.38 -15.99 -5.68
C PRO A 2 21.19 -14.84 -5.09
N LYS A 3 22.00 -14.19 -5.92
CA LYS A 3 22.83 -13.03 -5.56
C LYS A 3 21.92 -11.87 -5.18
N ALA A 4 22.15 -11.28 -4.01
CA ALA A 4 21.43 -10.10 -3.54
C ALA A 4 21.60 -8.94 -4.54
N ASN A 5 20.48 -8.48 -5.11
CA ASN A 5 20.45 -7.26 -5.90
C ASN A 5 20.74 -6.08 -4.95
N LYS A 6 21.93 -5.48 -5.08
CA LYS A 6 22.21 -4.15 -4.54
C LYS A 6 21.22 -3.18 -5.18
N SER A 7 20.18 -2.81 -4.46
CA SER A 7 19.33 -1.67 -4.83
C SER A 7 20.22 -0.44 -4.83
N LYS A 8 20.54 0.07 -6.02
CA LYS A 8 21.11 1.41 -6.18
C LYS A 8 20.05 2.38 -5.65
N SER A 9 20.24 2.88 -4.43
CA SER A 9 19.47 4.01 -3.93
C SER A 9 19.81 5.22 -4.79
N ASN A 10 18.85 5.63 -5.61
CA ASN A 10 19.03 6.71 -6.56
C ASN A 10 18.97 8.08 -5.85
N ASN A 11 20.03 8.86 -6.05
CA ASN A 11 20.06 10.32 -6.16
C ASN A 11 20.51 11.19 -4.97
N SER A 12 21.42 10.70 -4.11
CA SER A 12 22.40 11.58 -3.46
C SER A 12 23.78 11.24 -4.02
N LYS A 13 24.56 12.24 -4.44
CA LYS A 13 25.99 12.01 -4.67
C LYS A 13 26.53 11.42 -3.37
N PRO A 14 27.26 10.29 -3.40
CA PRO A 14 27.59 9.52 -2.21
C PRO A 14 28.36 10.30 -1.14
N ASN A 15 28.91 11.47 -1.48
CA ASN A 15 29.73 12.30 -0.60
C ASN A 15 29.29 13.78 -0.53
N GLU A 16 28.02 14.10 -0.78
CA GLU A 16 27.56 15.48 -0.58
C GLU A 16 27.41 15.79 0.92
N LEU A 17 28.15 16.80 1.39
CA LEU A 17 28.15 17.21 2.80
C LEU A 17 26.78 17.79 3.15
N ASN A 18 26.08 17.18 4.10
CA ASN A 18 24.81 17.71 4.57
C ASN A 18 25.05 18.97 5.44
N PRO A 19 24.57 20.17 5.03
CA PRO A 19 24.81 21.42 5.77
C PRO A 19 24.20 21.44 7.18
N TYR A 20 23.21 20.58 7.44
CA TYR A 20 22.49 20.54 8.71
C TYR A 20 23.19 19.71 9.78
N ILE A 21 24.27 19.00 9.45
CA ILE A 21 25.03 18.23 10.44
C ILE A 21 26.00 19.16 11.17
N PRO A 22 25.95 19.26 12.51
CA PRO A 22 26.88 20.08 13.28
C PRO A 22 28.34 19.69 13.05
N LYS A 23 29.24 20.68 13.07
CA LYS A 23 30.67 20.50 12.81
C LYS A 23 31.34 19.44 13.67
N TYR A 24 30.96 19.34 14.95
CA TYR A 24 31.56 18.38 15.88
C TYR A 24 31.21 16.91 15.55
N ILE A 25 30.11 16.65 14.83
CA ILE A 25 29.76 15.31 14.34
C ILE A 25 30.57 14.99 13.09
N ILE A 26 30.75 15.97 12.21
CA ILE A 26 31.51 15.83 10.95
C ILE A 26 33.01 15.65 11.22
N SER A 27 33.56 16.37 12.20
CA SER A 27 35.00 16.33 12.48
C SER A 27 35.41 14.94 12.98
N LYS A 28 36.31 14.29 12.25
CA LYS A 28 36.96 13.07 12.70
C LYS A 28 37.90 13.38 13.88
N PRO A 29 37.79 12.66 15.01
CA PRO A 29 38.69 12.83 16.14
C PRO A 29 40.12 12.37 15.79
N TRP A 30 41.10 12.91 16.52
CA TRP A 30 42.53 12.76 16.19
C TRP A 30 43.04 11.30 16.16
N TYR A 31 42.41 10.40 16.93
CA TYR A 31 42.84 9.01 17.07
C TYR A 31 42.38 8.09 15.93
N GLN A 32 41.47 8.53 15.06
CA GLN A 32 40.98 7.72 13.93
C GLN A 32 41.87 7.79 12.68
N GLY A 33 42.99 8.53 12.76
CA GLY A 33 43.96 8.65 11.67
C GLY A 33 43.49 9.59 10.55
N LYS A 34 44.47 10.18 9.85
CA LYS A 34 44.24 10.93 8.61
C LYS A 34 44.39 9.99 7.41
N SER A 35 43.69 8.84 7.38
CA SER A 35 43.75 7.94 6.23
C SER A 35 43.10 8.64 5.03
N GLY A 36 43.94 9.20 4.16
CA GLY A 36 43.53 9.96 3.00
C GLY A 36 43.22 9.04 1.82
N SER A 37 41.98 8.56 1.76
CA SER A 37 41.38 8.20 0.48
C SER A 37 40.27 9.21 0.20
N ALA A 38 40.33 9.86 -0.96
CA ALA A 38 39.31 10.80 -1.44
C ALA A 38 37.92 10.14 -1.63
N ASP A 39 37.87 8.81 -1.52
CA ASP A 39 36.67 7.99 -1.67
C ASP A 39 36.05 7.54 -0.33
N GLU A 40 36.59 7.96 0.82
CA GLU A 40 36.04 7.59 2.14
C GLU A 40 34.86 8.49 2.56
N ASP A 41 33.77 7.87 3.00
CA ASP A 41 32.62 8.53 3.63
C ASP A 41 33.07 9.47 4.76
N TYR A 42 32.62 10.72 4.71
CA TYR A 42 32.98 11.75 5.70
C TYR A 42 32.44 11.46 7.11
N LEU A 43 31.44 10.59 7.24
CA LEU A 43 30.88 10.13 8.52
C LEU A 43 31.28 8.68 8.86
N SER A 44 32.32 8.13 8.23
CA SER A 44 32.76 6.75 8.49
C SER A 44 33.03 6.48 9.98
N HIS A 45 33.50 7.48 10.72
CA HIS A 45 33.76 7.39 12.15
C HIS A 45 32.52 7.24 13.03
N GLN A 46 31.35 7.59 12.53
CA GLN A 46 30.08 7.48 13.24
C GLN A 46 29.42 6.11 13.05
N ARG A 47 29.97 5.24 12.20
CA ARG A 47 29.40 3.93 11.86
C ARG A 47 30.05 2.82 12.69
N LYS A 48 29.24 2.03 13.41
CA LYS A 48 29.72 0.93 14.27
C LYS A 48 30.46 -0.16 13.49
N THR A 49 29.96 -0.51 12.31
CA THR A 49 30.49 -1.60 11.46
C THR A 49 31.19 -1.07 10.20
N GLY A 50 31.38 0.25 10.08
CA GLY A 50 31.86 0.89 8.85
C GLY A 50 30.86 0.92 7.68
N GLU A 51 29.82 0.09 7.72
CA GLU A 51 28.79 0.01 6.67
C GLU A 51 27.58 0.92 6.94
N ILE A 52 26.88 1.30 5.87
CA ILE A 52 25.63 2.06 5.95
C ILE A 52 24.47 1.09 6.21
N ILE A 53 23.96 1.09 7.43
CA ILE A 53 22.75 0.32 7.76
C ILE A 53 21.52 1.11 7.29
N ASP A 54 20.74 0.51 6.41
CA ASP A 54 19.47 1.07 5.96
C ASP A 54 18.36 0.74 6.95
N HIS A 55 17.80 1.78 7.57
CA HIS A 55 16.66 1.68 8.49
C HIS A 55 15.31 2.00 7.82
N SER A 56 15.31 2.30 6.51
CA SER A 56 14.06 2.51 5.76
C SER A 56 13.32 1.22 5.47
N LEU A 57 14.06 0.10 5.40
CA LEU A 57 13.50 -1.23 5.22
C LEU A 57 13.39 -1.93 6.58
N PRO A 58 12.27 -2.62 6.85
CA PRO A 58 12.17 -3.46 8.03
C PRO A 58 13.20 -4.59 7.92
N GLN A 59 13.98 -4.77 8.99
CA GLN A 59 14.93 -5.88 9.09
C GLN A 59 14.22 -7.11 9.66
N THR A 60 14.44 -8.26 9.05
CA THR A 60 13.96 -9.53 9.60
C THR A 60 14.81 -9.91 10.81
N GLY A 61 14.21 -10.56 11.80
CA GLY A 61 14.97 -11.11 12.94
C GLY A 61 16.08 -12.06 12.47
N GLN A 62 17.18 -12.11 13.22
CA GLN A 62 18.34 -12.97 12.92
C GLN A 62 18.07 -14.47 13.15
N GLY A 63 16.86 -14.81 13.62
CA GLY A 63 16.43 -16.15 14.00
C GLY A 63 16.71 -16.46 15.46
N ILE A 64 16.36 -17.68 15.86
CA ILE A 64 16.63 -18.25 17.19
C ILE A 64 17.71 -19.32 16.99
N LYS A 65 18.73 -19.30 17.84
CA LYS A 65 19.82 -20.28 17.85
C LYS A 65 20.12 -20.63 19.29
N ASP A 66 19.85 -21.88 19.64
CA ASP A 66 20.12 -22.40 20.97
C ASP A 66 21.31 -23.34 20.88
N ASP A 67 22.42 -22.94 21.48
CA ASP A 67 23.65 -23.72 21.51
C ASP A 67 23.79 -24.44 22.86
N PHE A 68 24.02 -25.75 22.79
CA PHE A 68 24.18 -26.61 23.96
C PHE A 68 25.59 -27.20 23.99
N ASP A 69 26.20 -27.23 25.17
CA ASP A 69 27.37 -28.05 25.44
C ASP A 69 26.93 -29.24 26.32
N GLY A 70 26.50 -30.31 25.66
CA GLY A 70 25.80 -31.42 26.31
C GLY A 70 24.41 -31.01 26.80
N SER A 71 24.15 -31.11 28.10
CA SER A 71 22.88 -30.71 28.73
C SER A 71 22.88 -29.28 29.28
N VAL A 72 24.01 -28.58 29.21
CA VAL A 72 24.17 -27.24 29.76
C VAL A 72 24.14 -26.22 28.65
N ARG A 73 23.48 -25.08 28.90
CA ARG A 73 23.50 -23.94 28.00
C ARG A 73 24.93 -23.43 27.82
N LYS A 74 25.34 -23.22 26.58
CA LYS A 74 26.63 -22.61 26.27
C LYS A 74 26.52 -21.09 26.35
N GLU A 75 27.05 -20.48 27.41
CA GLU A 75 27.07 -19.02 27.53
C GLU A 75 27.98 -18.41 26.46
N THR A 76 27.39 -17.81 25.43
CA THR A 76 28.15 -17.05 24.42
C THR A 76 28.39 -15.63 24.94
N GLN A 77 29.58 -15.06 24.70
CA GLN A 77 29.91 -13.71 25.19
C GLN A 77 28.99 -12.61 24.62
N ASP A 78 28.38 -12.86 23.46
CA ASP A 78 27.44 -11.96 22.77
C ASP A 78 25.97 -12.23 23.08
N GLU A 79 25.67 -12.90 24.19
CA GLU A 79 24.29 -13.22 24.55
C GLU A 79 23.45 -11.98 24.88
N ASN A 80 22.43 -11.74 24.06
CA ASN A 80 21.43 -10.71 24.29
C ASN A 80 20.63 -10.96 25.58
N TYR A 81 20.18 -9.88 26.22
CA TYR A 81 19.36 -9.93 27.43
C TYR A 81 18.13 -10.85 27.28
N ASP A 82 17.47 -10.77 26.12
CA ASP A 82 16.29 -11.60 25.81
C ASP A 82 16.65 -13.08 25.74
N ALA A 83 17.79 -13.44 25.13
CA ALA A 83 18.23 -14.83 25.06
C ALA A 83 18.51 -15.41 26.45
N LYS A 84 19.08 -14.63 27.38
CA LYS A 84 19.35 -15.09 28.78
C LYS A 84 18.08 -15.36 29.57
N ARG A 85 16.98 -14.69 29.22
CA ARG A 85 15.70 -14.78 29.93
C ARG A 85 14.65 -15.52 29.13
N ASP A 86 15.06 -16.17 28.04
CA ASP A 86 14.12 -16.91 27.23
C ASP A 86 13.61 -18.12 28.02
N ARG A 87 12.33 -18.05 28.36
CA ARG A 87 11.62 -19.13 29.06
C ARG A 87 11.58 -20.40 28.21
N TRP A 88 11.62 -20.25 26.89
CA TRP A 88 11.50 -21.34 25.93
C TRP A 88 12.86 -21.77 25.36
N TYR A 89 13.97 -21.39 26.00
CA TYR A 89 15.29 -21.85 25.60
C TYR A 89 15.39 -23.37 25.62
N GLY A 90 15.79 -23.99 24.50
CA GLY A 90 15.87 -25.44 24.38
C GLY A 90 14.52 -26.15 24.29
N PHE A 91 13.47 -25.43 23.91
CA PHE A 91 12.16 -26.02 23.70
C PHE A 91 12.20 -27.10 22.60
N SER A 92 11.70 -28.31 22.93
CA SER A 92 11.54 -29.41 21.98
C SER A 92 10.17 -29.38 21.32
N THR A 93 10.10 -29.74 20.04
CA THR A 93 8.83 -29.83 19.31
C THR A 93 7.94 -31.00 19.76
N GLU A 94 8.49 -31.95 20.51
CA GLU A 94 7.77 -33.15 20.97
C GLU A 94 6.58 -32.80 21.89
N GLU A 95 6.78 -31.89 22.86
CA GLU A 95 5.71 -31.44 23.77
C GLU A 95 4.53 -30.82 23.00
N TRP A 96 4.84 -30.03 21.96
CA TRP A 96 3.82 -29.44 21.08
C TRP A 96 3.07 -30.51 20.28
N LEU A 97 3.78 -31.52 19.77
CA LEU A 97 3.16 -32.62 19.03
C LEU A 97 2.20 -33.44 19.91
N GLU A 98 2.51 -33.63 21.19
CA GLU A 98 1.60 -34.28 22.15
C GLU A 98 0.35 -33.44 22.41
N GLN A 99 0.50 -32.12 22.56
CA GLN A 99 -0.62 -31.18 22.69
C GLN A 99 -1.58 -31.28 21.50
N VAL A 100 -1.03 -31.32 20.28
CA VAL A 100 -1.81 -31.47 19.03
C VAL A 100 -2.52 -32.84 18.99
N LYS A 101 -1.85 -33.93 19.39
CA LYS A 101 -2.48 -35.26 19.49
C LYS A 101 -3.67 -35.25 20.45
N ARG A 102 -3.49 -34.63 21.62
CA ARG A 102 -4.55 -34.52 22.63
C ARG A 102 -5.73 -33.68 22.14
N GLN A 103 -5.48 -32.58 21.44
CA GLN A 103 -6.55 -31.77 20.83
C GLN A 103 -7.33 -32.59 19.78
N ARG A 104 -6.63 -33.30 18.89
CA ARG A 104 -7.28 -34.17 17.91
C ARG A 104 -8.06 -35.31 18.55
N GLN A 105 -7.58 -35.86 19.66
CA GLN A 105 -8.34 -36.85 20.42
C GLN A 105 -9.63 -36.25 21.00
N LYS A 106 -9.55 -35.05 21.59
CA LYS A 106 -10.73 -34.33 22.06
C LYS A 106 -11.70 -33.94 20.95
N GLU A 107 -11.22 -33.57 19.77
CA GLU A 107 -12.06 -33.33 18.61
C GLU A 107 -12.79 -34.61 18.21
N ARG A 108 -12.09 -35.76 18.16
CA ARG A 108 -12.71 -37.06 17.85
C ARG A 108 -13.67 -37.56 18.93
N GLU A 109 -13.38 -37.28 20.20
CA GLU A 109 -14.25 -37.58 21.34
C GLU A 109 -15.45 -36.63 21.38
N GLY A 110 -15.27 -35.35 21.06
CA GLY A 110 -16.32 -34.35 20.93
C GLY A 110 -17.22 -34.58 19.73
N GLU A 111 -16.66 -34.96 18.57
CA GLU A 111 -17.41 -35.48 17.41
C GLU A 111 -18.13 -36.80 17.77
N GLY A 112 -17.61 -37.57 18.73
CA GLY A 112 -18.24 -38.80 19.24
C GLY A 112 -19.35 -38.55 20.28
N GLU A 113 -19.27 -37.50 21.08
CA GLU A 113 -20.30 -37.11 22.06
C GLU A 113 -21.38 -36.20 21.46
N GLU A 114 -21.04 -35.32 20.50
CA GLU A 114 -22.01 -34.64 19.64
C GLU A 114 -22.60 -35.61 18.60
N GLY A 115 -21.82 -36.55 18.06
CA GLY A 115 -22.33 -37.60 17.14
C GLY A 115 -23.11 -38.75 17.79
N ILE A 116 -23.28 -38.77 19.12
CA ILE A 116 -24.17 -39.69 19.85
C ILE A 116 -25.38 -38.96 20.45
N ARG A 117 -25.35 -37.63 20.58
CA ARG A 117 -26.56 -36.82 20.81
C ARG A 117 -27.31 -36.51 19.51
N ASP A 118 -26.70 -36.75 18.35
CA ASP A 118 -27.26 -36.50 17.03
C ASP A 118 -27.76 -37.78 16.32
N ARG A 119 -28.59 -38.56 17.00
CA ARG A 119 -29.42 -39.60 16.35
C ARG A 119 -30.88 -39.58 16.77
N ASN A 120 -31.28 -38.62 17.60
CA ASN A 120 -32.66 -38.44 18.06
C ASN A 120 -32.99 -36.95 18.28
N ASP A 121 -32.30 -36.02 17.60
CA ASP A 121 -32.66 -34.60 17.62
C ASP A 121 -32.57 -33.97 16.23
N ASP A 122 -33.16 -34.64 15.24
CA ASP A 122 -33.49 -34.09 13.92
C ASP A 122 -34.68 -33.09 14.03
N SER A 123 -34.64 -32.13 14.97
CA SER A 123 -35.77 -31.22 15.23
C SER A 123 -35.48 -29.73 15.01
N ASP A 124 -34.23 -29.30 14.95
CA ASP A 124 -33.84 -27.86 14.93
C ASP A 124 -33.25 -27.39 13.59
N ASP A 125 -33.33 -28.20 12.51
CA ASP A 125 -32.94 -27.77 11.16
C ASP A 125 -34.16 -27.40 10.27
N THR A 126 -35.37 -27.81 10.67
CA THR A 126 -36.59 -27.69 9.85
C THR A 126 -37.34 -26.38 10.13
N ASP A 127 -37.24 -25.87 11.35
CA ASP A 127 -37.82 -24.61 11.80
C ASP A 127 -37.14 -23.40 11.12
N TYR A 128 -35.81 -23.40 10.99
CA TYR A 128 -35.10 -22.34 10.26
C TYR A 128 -35.47 -22.29 8.78
N GLU A 129 -35.74 -23.42 8.12
CA GLU A 129 -36.19 -23.41 6.71
C GLU A 129 -37.59 -22.81 6.55
N LEU A 130 -38.50 -23.16 7.45
CA LEU A 130 -39.87 -22.66 7.45
C LEU A 130 -39.92 -21.16 7.76
N GLU A 131 -39.14 -20.68 8.73
CA GLU A 131 -39.01 -19.26 9.04
C GLU A 131 -38.39 -18.47 7.87
N LEU A 132 -37.41 -19.04 7.18
CA LEU A 132 -36.81 -18.43 5.99
C LEU A 132 -37.82 -18.33 4.84
N GLN A 133 -38.62 -19.37 4.66
CA GLN A 133 -39.70 -19.38 3.69
C GLN A 133 -40.81 -18.37 4.05
N GLU A 134 -41.17 -18.24 5.33
CA GLU A 134 -42.14 -17.25 5.82
C GLU A 134 -41.65 -15.81 5.66
N LEU A 135 -40.34 -15.59 5.80
CA LEU A 135 -39.69 -14.30 5.59
C LEU A 135 -39.34 -14.01 4.11
N GLU A 136 -39.63 -14.93 3.18
CA GLU A 136 -39.21 -14.89 1.76
C GLU A 136 -37.69 -14.67 1.56
N LEU A 137 -36.85 -15.13 2.51
CA LEU A 137 -35.39 -15.08 2.40
C LEU A 137 -34.81 -16.41 1.92
N GLU A 138 -33.94 -16.39 0.92
CA GLU A 138 -33.20 -17.59 0.50
C GLU A 138 -32.04 -17.89 1.47
N ARG A 139 -31.72 -19.18 1.70
CA ARG A 139 -30.55 -19.62 2.50
C ARG A 139 -29.24 -18.91 2.08
N ALA A 140 -29.07 -18.62 0.79
CA ALA A 140 -27.91 -17.90 0.25
C ALA A 140 -27.80 -16.42 0.73
N GLN A 141 -28.91 -15.81 1.12
CA GLN A 141 -28.96 -14.44 1.66
C GLN A 141 -28.57 -14.40 3.14
N VAL A 142 -28.87 -15.48 3.89
CA VAL A 142 -28.51 -15.64 5.31
C VAL A 142 -27.01 -15.86 5.49
N ILE A 143 -26.37 -16.60 4.59
CA ILE A 143 -24.93 -16.91 4.64
C ILE A 143 -24.05 -15.63 4.58
N LYS A 144 -24.59 -14.52 4.08
CA LYS A 144 -23.90 -13.22 4.04
C LYS A 144 -23.88 -12.49 5.38
N ASN A 145 -24.64 -12.95 6.37
CA ASN A 145 -24.59 -12.41 7.73
C ASN A 145 -23.47 -13.10 8.50
N ILE A 146 -22.26 -12.55 8.39
CA ILE A 146 -21.27 -12.67 9.46
C ILE A 146 -22.01 -12.15 10.71
N LYS A 147 -22.37 -13.04 11.63
CA LYS A 147 -22.99 -12.70 12.90
C LYS A 147 -21.98 -11.87 13.70
N GLU A 148 -21.94 -10.56 13.45
CA GLU A 148 -21.17 -9.61 14.23
C GLU A 148 -22.12 -9.06 15.29
N ASP A 149 -21.74 -9.16 16.56
CA ASP A 149 -22.51 -8.55 17.63
C ASP A 149 -22.67 -7.05 17.34
N PRO A 150 -23.91 -6.51 17.32
CA PRO A 150 -24.16 -5.13 16.93
C PRO A 150 -23.44 -4.12 17.84
N MET A 151 -23.05 -4.54 19.05
CA MET A 151 -22.24 -3.75 19.99
C MET A 151 -20.72 -3.86 19.78
N GLU A 152 -20.22 -4.89 19.10
CA GLU A 152 -18.78 -5.13 18.88
C GLU A 152 -18.33 -4.83 17.44
N LYS A 153 -19.19 -4.18 16.64
CA LYS A 153 -18.87 -3.90 15.25
C LYS A 153 -17.62 -3.05 15.14
N MET A 154 -16.58 -3.61 14.51
CA MET A 154 -15.37 -2.88 14.19
C MET A 154 -15.69 -1.73 13.23
N LEU A 155 -15.07 -0.56 13.41
CA LEU A 155 -15.24 0.59 12.51
C LEU A 155 -14.77 0.28 11.07
N ARG A 156 -13.86 -0.67 10.92
CA ARG A 156 -13.34 -1.10 9.62
C ARG A 156 -14.33 -2.03 8.94
N ASP A 157 -14.79 -1.63 7.77
CA ASP A 157 -15.53 -2.53 6.89
C ASP A 157 -14.61 -3.67 6.41
N ARG A 158 -15.06 -4.91 6.59
CA ARG A 158 -14.34 -6.12 6.19
C ARG A 158 -14.47 -6.37 4.69
N GLN A 159 -15.49 -5.82 4.05
CA GLN A 159 -15.71 -5.95 2.61
C GLN A 159 -14.75 -5.06 1.79
N ASP A 160 -14.26 -3.96 2.38
CA ASP A 160 -13.28 -3.08 1.73
C ASP A 160 -11.83 -3.55 1.98
N VAL A 161 -11.17 -4.02 0.91
CA VAL A 161 -9.78 -4.49 0.96
C VAL A 161 -8.83 -3.32 0.71
N PRO A 162 -7.95 -2.98 1.67
CA PRO A 162 -7.06 -1.84 1.51
C PRO A 162 -6.03 -2.08 0.41
N VAL A 163 -5.64 -0.99 -0.23
CA VAL A 163 -4.83 -1.02 -1.46
C VAL A 163 -3.46 -1.70 -1.27
N TYR A 164 -2.81 -1.51 -0.12
CA TYR A 164 -1.49 -2.14 0.11
C TYR A 164 -1.54 -3.68 0.13
N ILE A 165 -2.71 -4.29 0.41
CA ILE A 165 -2.88 -5.75 0.36
C ILE A 165 -2.96 -6.23 -1.09
N GLN A 166 -3.52 -5.43 -1.99
CA GLN A 166 -3.67 -5.80 -3.41
C GLN A 166 -2.33 -6.12 -4.07
N ASN A 167 -1.23 -5.50 -3.62
CA ASN A 167 0.12 -5.80 -4.11
C ASN A 167 0.70 -7.12 -3.59
N ILE A 168 0.27 -7.59 -2.41
CA ILE A 168 0.76 -8.84 -1.81
C ILE A 168 0.17 -10.03 -2.56
N THR A 169 -1.11 -9.93 -2.94
CA THR A 169 -1.83 -10.97 -3.69
C THR A 169 -1.52 -10.95 -5.19
N SER A 170 -1.09 -9.81 -5.72
CA SER A 170 -0.68 -9.69 -7.13
C SER A 170 0.60 -10.48 -7.41
N ARG A 171 0.63 -11.22 -8.52
CA ARG A 171 1.82 -11.99 -8.95
C ARG A 171 3.02 -11.04 -9.07
N ARG A 172 4.22 -11.51 -8.69
CA ARG A 172 5.46 -10.70 -8.73
C ARG A 172 5.77 -10.12 -10.12
N ASP A 173 5.33 -10.79 -11.19
CA ASP A 173 5.51 -10.38 -12.60
C ASP A 173 4.34 -9.53 -13.13
N GLY A 174 3.36 -9.19 -12.28
CA GLY A 174 2.23 -8.35 -12.63
C GLY A 174 2.68 -6.97 -13.09
N LYS A 175 2.32 -6.61 -14.32
CA LYS A 175 2.68 -5.35 -15.00
C LYS A 175 2.11 -4.09 -14.34
N ILE A 176 1.25 -4.21 -13.33
CA ILE A 176 0.60 -3.10 -12.64
C ILE A 176 0.79 -3.31 -11.14
N ARG A 177 1.73 -2.58 -10.55
CA ARG A 177 1.90 -2.47 -9.09
C ARG A 177 1.33 -1.12 -8.67
N ILE A 178 0.49 -1.11 -7.64
CA ILE A 178 -0.15 0.12 -7.14
C ILE A 178 0.61 0.55 -5.89
N ASP A 179 1.45 1.57 -5.97
CA ASP A 179 2.22 2.00 -4.81
C ASP A 179 1.32 2.69 -3.79
N TYR A 180 1.41 2.30 -2.51
CA TYR A 180 0.62 2.89 -1.44
C TYR A 180 1.49 3.80 -0.57
N ASP A 181 1.06 5.06 -0.40
CA ASP A 181 1.65 5.97 0.57
C ASP A 181 0.88 5.91 1.89
N PRO A 182 1.45 5.35 2.97
CA PRO A 182 0.75 5.23 4.25
C PRO A 182 0.48 6.59 4.92
N LYS A 183 1.23 7.65 4.58
CA LYS A 183 1.05 8.97 5.19
C LYS A 183 -0.20 9.67 4.67
N SER A 184 -0.34 9.72 3.35
CA SER A 184 -1.49 10.36 2.69
C SER A 184 -2.63 9.39 2.39
N ARG A 185 -2.43 8.08 2.62
CA ARG A 185 -3.33 6.97 2.25
C ARG A 185 -3.63 6.95 0.75
N LEU A 186 -2.72 7.46 -0.08
CA LEU A 186 -2.90 7.57 -1.53
C LEU A 186 -2.38 6.33 -2.25
N ALA A 187 -3.25 5.75 -3.09
CA ALA A 187 -2.89 4.76 -4.07
C ALA A 187 -2.35 5.43 -5.35
N LYS A 188 -1.09 5.15 -5.68
CA LYS A 188 -0.39 5.66 -6.85
C LYS A 188 -0.46 4.62 -7.95
N ASP A 189 -1.48 4.77 -8.78
CA ASP A 189 -1.75 3.90 -9.91
C ASP A 189 -1.31 4.58 -11.21
N LEU A 190 -0.37 3.97 -11.94
CA LEU A 190 0.17 4.51 -13.20
C LEU A 190 -0.86 4.52 -14.34
N THR A 191 -1.96 3.78 -14.21
CA THR A 191 -3.06 3.86 -15.19
C THR A 191 -3.82 5.18 -15.05
N LYS A 192 -4.11 5.58 -13.80
CA LYS A 192 -4.88 6.78 -13.42
C LYS A 192 -4.03 8.04 -13.26
N GLY A 193 -2.71 7.93 -13.27
CA GLY A 193 -1.81 9.04 -13.00
C GLY A 193 -0.42 8.81 -13.58
N PHE A 194 0.48 9.74 -13.30
CA PHE A 194 1.88 9.63 -13.64
C PHE A 194 2.73 10.32 -12.57
N PHE A 195 4.01 10.01 -12.53
CA PHE A 195 4.97 10.70 -11.68
C PHE A 195 5.60 11.86 -12.46
N ASN A 196 5.61 13.05 -11.87
CA ASN A 196 6.35 14.19 -12.38
C ASN A 196 7.86 14.03 -12.10
N ASP A 197 8.72 14.86 -12.71
CA ASP A 197 10.18 14.85 -12.52
C ASP A 197 10.59 15.03 -11.05
N ARG A 198 9.74 15.71 -10.27
CA ARG A 198 9.89 15.88 -8.82
C ARG A 198 9.45 14.66 -8.00
N LYS A 199 9.23 13.51 -8.64
CA LYS A 199 8.71 12.26 -8.04
C LYS A 199 7.36 12.41 -7.32
N GLN A 200 6.56 13.40 -7.73
CA GLN A 200 5.22 13.63 -7.21
C GLN A 200 4.21 12.91 -8.11
N PHE A 201 3.28 12.17 -7.49
CA PHE A 201 2.22 11.50 -8.24
C PHE A 201 1.11 12.51 -8.57
N VAL A 202 0.84 12.67 -9.86
CA VAL A 202 -0.20 13.55 -10.40
C VAL A 202 -1.25 12.68 -11.07
N LYS A 203 -2.52 12.85 -10.69
CA LYS A 203 -3.65 12.16 -11.32
C LYS A 203 -3.89 12.72 -12.72
N LYS A 204 -4.24 11.85 -13.67
CA LYS A 204 -4.73 12.28 -14.98
C LYS A 204 -6.09 12.95 -14.78
N LEU A 205 -6.33 14.01 -15.54
CA LEU A 205 -7.59 14.72 -15.51
C LEU A 205 -8.59 13.94 -16.35
N GLU A 206 -9.72 13.56 -15.76
CA GLU A 206 -10.79 12.82 -16.42
C GLU A 206 -12.15 13.50 -16.17
N GLY A 207 -13.08 13.36 -17.11
CA GLY A 207 -14.43 13.92 -17.02
C GLY A 207 -14.44 15.45 -16.84
N LYS A 208 -15.19 15.92 -15.83
CA LYS A 208 -15.37 17.35 -15.53
C LYS A 208 -14.07 18.11 -15.26
N ALA A 209 -13.03 17.43 -14.74
CA ALA A 209 -11.74 18.08 -14.48
C ALA A 209 -11.03 18.46 -15.79
N GLN A 210 -11.17 17.64 -16.83
CA GLN A 210 -10.64 17.95 -18.15
C GLN A 210 -11.42 19.08 -18.81
N GLU A 211 -12.76 19.07 -18.69
CA GLU A 211 -13.63 20.16 -19.16
C GLU A 211 -13.28 21.49 -18.49
N LEU A 212 -13.07 21.48 -17.16
CA LEU A 212 -12.66 22.66 -16.41
C LEU A 212 -11.32 23.20 -16.90
N LYS A 213 -10.32 22.33 -17.12
CA LYS A 213 -9.02 22.76 -17.64
C LYS A 213 -9.15 23.38 -19.03
N ASN A 214 -9.99 22.81 -19.91
CA ASN A 214 -10.26 23.34 -21.24
C ASN A 214 -10.98 24.70 -21.17
N LEU A 215 -11.91 24.87 -20.24
CA LEU A 215 -12.59 26.14 -19.99
C LEU A 215 -11.64 27.19 -19.43
N GLN A 216 -10.73 26.79 -18.55
CA GLN A 216 -9.72 27.69 -17.98
C GLN A 216 -8.72 28.13 -19.05
N SER A 217 -8.27 27.24 -19.94
CA SER A 217 -7.43 27.62 -21.08
C SER A 217 -8.20 28.54 -22.04
N PHE A 218 -9.47 28.24 -22.31
CA PHE A 218 -10.34 29.11 -23.13
C PHE A 218 -10.48 30.51 -22.53
N ALA A 219 -10.76 30.62 -21.22
CA ALA A 219 -10.86 31.91 -20.54
C ALA A 219 -9.55 32.70 -20.58
N TRP A 220 -8.40 32.02 -20.49
CA TRP A 220 -7.10 32.66 -20.58
C TRP A 220 -6.82 33.17 -22.01
N GLU A 221 -7.15 32.40 -23.03
CA GLU A 221 -7.02 32.78 -24.44
C GLU A 221 -7.93 33.97 -24.79
N THR A 222 -9.19 33.97 -24.36
CA THR A 222 -10.11 35.09 -24.62
C THR A 222 -9.69 36.37 -23.92
N LYS A 223 -9.20 36.27 -22.68
CA LYS A 223 -8.66 37.42 -21.93
C LYS A 223 -7.42 38.05 -22.59
N GLN A 224 -6.64 37.29 -23.36
CA GLN A 224 -5.51 37.86 -24.12
C GLN A 224 -5.96 38.60 -25.38
N GLY A 225 -7.10 38.21 -25.97
CA GLY A 225 -7.61 38.76 -27.23
C GLY A 225 -8.65 39.88 -27.07
N GLU A 226 -9.41 39.88 -25.98
CA GLU A 226 -10.45 40.88 -25.67
C GLU A 226 -10.07 41.69 -24.42
N GLU A 227 -10.41 42.99 -24.38
CA GLU A 227 -10.22 43.84 -23.18
C GLU A 227 -11.23 43.51 -22.04
N GLU A 228 -12.15 42.57 -22.27
CA GLU A 228 -13.09 42.15 -21.23
C GLU A 228 -12.37 41.39 -20.11
N ASN A 229 -12.63 41.79 -18.86
CA ASN A 229 -12.16 41.09 -17.65
C ASN A 229 -12.93 39.77 -17.45
N LEU A 230 -12.65 38.81 -18.31
CA LEU A 230 -13.20 37.47 -18.25
C LEU A 230 -12.25 36.57 -17.43
N GLY A 231 -12.65 36.24 -16.21
CA GLY A 231 -11.97 35.27 -15.35
C GLY A 231 -12.86 34.06 -15.13
N PHE A 232 -12.31 32.85 -15.20
CA PHE A 232 -13.07 31.63 -14.91
C PHE A 232 -13.56 31.62 -13.45
N GLU A 233 -12.71 32.01 -12.51
CA GLU A 233 -13.04 32.07 -11.08
C GLU A 233 -13.95 33.25 -10.74
N ALA A 234 -13.85 34.35 -11.49
CA ALA A 234 -14.65 35.56 -11.26
C ALA A 234 -16.06 35.46 -11.87
N ASN A 235 -16.14 35.00 -13.12
CA ASN A 235 -17.36 34.98 -13.93
C ASN A 235 -17.56 33.61 -14.59
N PRO A 236 -17.76 32.51 -13.82
CA PRO A 236 -17.73 31.14 -14.34
C PRO A 236 -18.84 30.87 -15.36
N THR A 237 -20.07 31.33 -15.09
CA THR A 237 -21.22 31.13 -15.97
C THR A 237 -21.08 31.88 -17.29
N LEU A 238 -20.54 33.10 -17.26
CA LEU A 238 -20.28 33.89 -18.46
C LEU A 238 -19.25 33.21 -19.36
N VAL A 239 -18.15 32.71 -18.77
CA VAL A 239 -17.13 31.92 -19.50
C VAL A 239 -17.76 30.68 -20.13
N MET A 240 -18.59 29.95 -19.39
CA MET A 240 -19.27 28.76 -19.92
C MET A 240 -20.22 29.10 -21.07
N MET A 241 -20.99 30.19 -20.97
CA MET A 241 -21.89 30.65 -22.03
C MET A 241 -21.10 31.05 -23.28
N LYS A 242 -20.03 31.83 -23.13
CA LYS A 242 -19.15 32.20 -24.24
C LYS A 242 -18.50 30.98 -24.88
N ALA A 243 -17.96 30.05 -24.08
CA ALA A 243 -17.37 28.81 -24.58
C ALA A 243 -18.38 27.95 -25.36
N LYS A 244 -19.63 27.91 -24.90
CA LYS A 244 -20.71 27.22 -25.61
C LYS A 244 -21.04 27.90 -26.94
N GLN A 245 -21.18 29.22 -26.95
CA GLN A 245 -21.45 30.00 -28.16
C GLN A 245 -20.33 29.83 -29.20
N THR A 246 -19.06 29.88 -28.79
CA THR A 246 -17.92 29.68 -29.70
C THR A 246 -17.86 28.25 -30.22
N ALA A 247 -18.17 27.25 -29.39
CA ALA A 247 -18.28 25.86 -29.82
C ALA A 247 -19.39 25.65 -30.86
N GLU A 248 -20.55 26.26 -30.67
CA GLU A 248 -21.67 26.23 -31.63
C GLU A 248 -21.29 26.88 -32.97
N GLN A 249 -20.66 28.06 -32.93
CA GLN A 249 -20.16 28.74 -34.14
C GLN A 249 -19.12 27.91 -34.88
N ASN A 250 -18.17 27.32 -34.14
CA ASN A 250 -17.15 26.43 -34.72
C ASN A 250 -17.77 25.17 -35.34
N ALA A 251 -18.82 24.61 -34.75
CA ALA A 251 -19.53 23.45 -35.30
C ALA A 251 -20.25 23.80 -36.62
N ILE A 252 -20.92 24.96 -36.67
CA ILE A 252 -21.57 25.47 -37.88
C ILE A 252 -20.53 25.72 -38.99
N ALA A 253 -19.40 26.38 -38.65
CA ALA A 253 -18.33 26.65 -39.60
C ALA A 253 -17.69 25.37 -40.16
N LYS A 254 -17.47 24.35 -39.32
CA LYS A 254 -16.99 23.03 -39.76
C LYS A 254 -17.98 22.35 -40.70
N ARG A 255 -19.28 22.36 -40.37
CA ARG A 255 -20.33 21.79 -41.23
C ARG A 255 -20.35 22.48 -42.60
N LYS A 256 -20.28 23.81 -42.62
CA LYS A 256 -20.21 24.58 -43.87
C LYS A 256 -18.98 24.20 -44.71
N LYS A 257 -17.79 24.16 -44.11
CA LYS A 257 -16.56 23.73 -44.80
C LYS A 257 -16.66 22.33 -45.40
N ILE A 258 -17.29 21.39 -44.69
CA ILE A 258 -17.49 20.02 -45.17
C ILE A 258 -18.42 20.02 -46.39
N ILE A 259 -19.54 20.75 -46.34
CA ILE A 259 -20.48 20.88 -47.46
C ILE A 259 -19.79 21.47 -48.69
N ASP A 260 -19.03 22.56 -48.50
CA ASP A 260 -18.28 23.20 -49.59
C ASP A 260 -17.28 22.22 -50.23
N MET A 261 -16.61 21.37 -49.42
CA MET A 261 -15.67 20.35 -49.93
C MET A 261 -16.38 19.30 -50.79
N TYR A 262 -17.55 18.80 -50.37
CA TYR A 262 -18.32 17.81 -51.13
C TYR A 262 -18.99 18.38 -52.39
N GLN A 263 -19.34 19.67 -52.41
CA GLN A 263 -19.89 20.34 -53.60
C GLN A 263 -18.81 20.68 -54.63
N SER A 264 -17.53 20.73 -54.21
CA SER A 264 -16.39 21.05 -55.07
C SER A 264 -15.68 19.85 -55.70
N SER A 265 -16.10 18.62 -55.38
CA SER A 265 -15.51 17.39 -55.94
C SER A 265 -16.45 16.82 -57.03
N PRO A 266 -16.07 16.89 -58.32
CA PRO A 266 -16.83 16.31 -59.44
C PRO A 266 -16.77 14.78 -59.50
#